data_AF-A0A353RQJ9-F1
#
_entry.id   AF-A0A353RQJ9-F1
#
_cell.length_a   1.000
_cell.length_b   1.000
_cell.length_c   1.000
_cell.angle_alpha   90.00
_cell.angle_beta   90.00
_cell.angle_gamma   90.00
#
_symmetry.space_group_name_H-M   'P 1'
#
loop_
_entity.id
_entity.type
_entity.pdbx_description
1 polymer ?
#
loop_
_entity_poly.entity_id
_entity_poly.type
_entity_poly.pdbx_seq_one_letter_code
_entity_poly.pdbx_strand_id
1 'polypeptide(L)'
;MLRDIEKVNHMIYHILPPETWKTAQSNHGYTPQAFLEDGFIHCSDLYQVEKTANTIFHEASELLVLEIDPQRTGIRLVYENLEGGQMTFPHLYGSPLPLESVISVFPLQRDEKGDWRLPAHMQRPKPTLITEIPYGQAGCVYRSVMPGSSLFDPHDEVFDLYLQVGIQTVVMLNTFEDIATFASQDLLARYEQAGIEVLHAPVKDFSAPPFGEWDAALEQTEAYIRASRKIAIHCHAGIGRTGMFCACLAQDLLDLSPKESIQWIRQFIPSAVESEYQIQFVETYGFKL
;
A
#
# COMPACT_ATOMS: atom_id res chain seq x y z
N MET A 1 0.30 6.31 -26.02
CA MET A 1 -0.76 7.33 -25.98
C MET A 1 -0.86 7.74 -24.52
N LEU A 2 -0.24 8.86 -24.17
CA LEU A 2 -0.13 9.37 -22.80
C LEU A 2 -1.52 9.80 -22.36
N ARG A 3 -2.05 9.24 -21.28
CA ARG A 3 -3.34 9.66 -20.72
C ARG A 3 -3.12 10.98 -20.00
N ASP A 4 -3.85 12.00 -20.43
CA ASP A 4 -4.03 13.22 -19.66
C ASP A 4 -4.76 12.89 -18.36
N ILE A 5 -4.31 13.52 -17.29
CA ILE A 5 -4.58 13.23 -15.88
C ILE A 5 -6.09 13.23 -15.59
N GLU A 6 -6.63 12.08 -15.19
CA GLU A 6 -7.82 12.06 -14.35
C GLU A 6 -7.52 12.84 -13.07
N LYS A 7 -8.45 13.70 -12.63
CA LYS A 7 -8.29 14.56 -11.45
C LYS A 7 -7.75 13.74 -10.26
N VAL A 8 -6.47 13.88 -9.96
CA VAL A 8 -5.86 13.31 -8.76
C VAL A 8 -6.48 14.02 -7.56
N ASN A 9 -7.26 13.29 -6.77
CA ASN A 9 -7.99 13.82 -5.61
C ASN A 9 -7.22 13.62 -4.28
N HIS A 10 -5.91 13.40 -4.33
CA HIS A 10 -5.07 13.25 -3.15
C HIS A 10 -3.82 14.14 -3.23
N MET A 11 -3.24 14.42 -2.06
CA MET A 11 -2.02 15.24 -1.93
C MET A 11 -0.78 14.45 -2.30
N ILE A 12 0.21 15.13 -2.86
CA ILE A 12 1.55 14.59 -3.12
C ILE A 12 2.58 15.28 -2.22
N TYR A 13 3.72 14.65 -1.99
CA TYR A 13 4.67 15.06 -0.96
C TYR A 13 6.07 15.24 -1.53
N HIS A 14 6.75 16.33 -1.17
CA HIS A 14 8.12 16.60 -1.59
C HIS A 14 9.05 16.77 -0.39
N ILE A 15 10.14 16.01 -0.33
CA ILE A 15 11.13 16.05 0.76
C ILE A 15 12.24 17.05 0.41
N LEU A 16 12.58 17.93 1.35
CA LEU A 16 13.65 18.91 1.18
C LEU A 16 14.28 19.35 2.51
N PRO A 17 15.53 19.85 2.50
CA PRO A 17 16.12 20.49 3.67
C PRO A 17 15.41 21.80 4.05
N PRO A 18 15.36 22.18 5.35
CA PRO A 18 14.72 23.42 5.80
C PRO A 18 15.24 24.71 5.13
N GLU A 19 16.54 24.80 4.89
CA GLU A 19 17.16 26.00 4.28
C GLU A 19 16.72 26.22 2.84
N THR A 20 16.48 25.13 2.11
CA THR A 20 15.95 25.16 0.75
C THR A 20 14.54 25.75 0.73
N TRP A 21 13.71 25.39 1.72
CA TRP A 21 12.36 25.94 1.83
C TRP A 21 12.35 27.43 2.16
N LYS A 22 13.18 27.89 3.11
CA LYS A 22 13.31 29.33 3.45
C LYS A 22 13.70 30.17 2.23
N THR A 23 14.61 29.64 1.41
CA THR A 23 15.03 30.29 0.16
C THR A 23 13.88 30.38 -0.83
N ALA A 24 13.11 29.29 -1.00
CA ALA A 24 11.95 29.28 -1.88
C ALA A 24 10.88 30.31 -1.48
N GLN A 25 10.62 30.45 -0.18
CA GLN A 25 9.69 31.45 0.34
C GLN A 25 10.12 32.88 0.00
N SER A 26 11.42 33.16 0.08
CA SER A 26 11.98 34.47 -0.27
C SER A 26 11.92 34.76 -1.77
N ASN A 27 12.00 33.72 -2.60
CA ASN A 27 11.98 33.82 -4.06
C ASN A 27 10.57 33.71 -4.67
N HIS A 28 9.52 33.55 -3.83
CA HIS A 28 8.13 33.33 -4.26
C HIS A 28 7.93 32.11 -5.18
N GLY A 29 8.79 31.10 -5.07
CA GLY A 29 8.72 29.89 -5.87
C GLY A 29 9.86 28.93 -5.53
N TYR A 30 9.60 27.63 -5.70
CA TYR A 30 10.57 26.59 -5.39
C TYR A 30 11.05 25.87 -6.66
N THR A 31 12.36 25.70 -6.83
CA THR A 31 12.93 24.82 -7.86
C THR A 31 14.03 23.98 -7.19
N PRO A 32 13.89 22.63 -7.14
CA PRO A 32 14.93 21.79 -6.59
C PRO A 32 16.18 21.84 -7.46
N GLN A 33 17.36 21.68 -6.84
CA GLN A 33 18.63 21.66 -7.57
C GLN A 33 18.67 20.56 -8.64
N ALA A 34 18.13 19.38 -8.33
CA ALA A 34 18.05 18.24 -9.24
C ALA A 34 17.19 18.52 -10.48
N PHE A 35 16.30 19.53 -10.45
CA PHE A 35 15.46 19.88 -11.60
C PHE A 35 16.27 20.20 -12.86
N LEU A 36 17.47 20.77 -12.71
CA LEU A 36 18.33 21.12 -13.86
C LEU A 36 18.80 19.89 -14.64
N GLU A 37 18.96 18.76 -13.95
CA GLU A 37 19.43 17.51 -14.54
C GLU A 37 18.25 16.62 -14.93
N ASP A 38 17.27 16.49 -14.04
CA ASP A 38 16.14 15.55 -14.20
C ASP A 38 15.00 16.11 -15.06
N GLY A 39 14.79 17.43 -15.03
CA GLY A 39 13.71 18.10 -15.76
C GLY A 39 12.32 18.02 -15.08
N PHE A 40 12.25 17.48 -13.87
CA PHE A 40 11.01 17.38 -13.08
C PHE A 40 11.30 17.46 -11.58
N ILE A 41 10.26 17.71 -10.78
CA ILE A 41 10.32 17.69 -9.31
C ILE A 41 9.88 16.30 -8.84
N HIS A 42 10.76 15.61 -8.10
CA HIS A 42 10.47 14.34 -7.44
C HIS A 42 9.46 14.51 -6.32
N CYS A 43 8.32 13.82 -6.41
CA CYS A 43 7.34 13.76 -5.34
C CYS A 43 7.12 12.31 -4.89
N SER A 44 6.33 12.14 -3.86
CA SER A 44 5.95 10.86 -3.25
C SER A 44 4.47 10.91 -2.87
N ASP A 45 3.79 9.77 -2.89
CA ASP A 45 2.57 9.62 -2.09
C ASP A 45 2.93 9.51 -0.60
N LEU A 46 1.97 9.72 0.32
CA LEU A 46 2.26 9.72 1.76
C LEU A 46 2.93 8.41 2.22
N TYR A 47 2.52 7.26 1.68
CA TYR A 47 3.09 5.95 2.03
C TYR A 47 4.52 5.73 1.54
N GLN A 48 4.99 6.55 0.61
CA GLN A 48 6.34 6.48 0.07
C GLN A 48 7.32 7.35 0.85
N VAL A 49 6.84 8.41 1.52
CA VAL A 49 7.69 9.44 2.17
C VAL A 49 8.76 8.86 3.09
N GLU A 50 8.40 7.98 4.02
CA GLU A 50 9.39 7.41 4.97
C GLU A 50 10.42 6.55 4.26
N LYS A 51 10.01 5.73 3.28
CA LYS A 51 10.93 4.90 2.50
C LYS A 51 11.88 5.78 1.68
N THR A 52 11.37 6.80 1.00
CA THR A 52 12.17 7.75 0.22
C THR A 52 13.15 8.50 1.12
N ALA A 53 12.70 9.00 2.27
CA ALA A 53 13.54 9.72 3.24
C ALA A 53 14.71 8.85 3.73
N ASN A 54 14.44 7.60 4.09
CA ASN A 54 15.48 6.67 4.58
C ASN A 54 16.40 6.13 3.49
N THR A 55 15.96 6.11 2.23
CA THR A 55 16.79 5.62 1.11
C THR A 55 17.69 6.72 0.55
N ILE A 56 17.14 7.92 0.35
CA ILE A 56 17.81 9.00 -0.38
C ILE A 56 18.43 10.05 0.56
N PHE A 57 17.78 10.30 1.70
CA PHE A 57 18.12 11.42 2.60
C PHE A 57 18.56 10.96 4.01
N HIS A 58 19.03 9.72 4.15
CA HIS A 58 19.39 9.12 5.44
C HIS A 58 20.36 10.01 6.27
N GLU A 59 21.39 10.54 5.59
CA GLU A 59 22.46 11.34 6.20
C GLU A 59 22.08 12.82 6.43
N ALA A 60 20.90 13.27 6.01
CA ALA A 60 20.47 14.65 6.23
C ALA A 60 20.34 14.94 7.73
N SER A 61 20.67 16.16 8.18
CA SER A 61 20.48 16.53 9.60
C SER A 61 19.00 16.79 9.92
N GLU A 62 18.31 17.44 9.01
CA GLU A 62 16.90 17.84 9.13
C GLU A 62 16.20 17.72 7.79
N LEU A 63 14.95 17.27 7.81
CA LEU A 63 14.10 17.16 6.62
C LEU A 63 12.73 17.77 6.89
N LEU A 64 12.25 18.56 5.92
CA LEU A 64 10.86 18.96 5.80
C LEU A 64 10.19 18.14 4.70
N VAL A 65 8.87 18.08 4.79
CA VAL A 65 7.99 17.58 3.73
C VAL A 65 7.01 18.68 3.38
N LEU A 66 6.92 18.99 2.09
CA LEU A 66 5.85 19.81 1.53
C LEU A 66 4.68 18.91 1.20
N GLU A 67 3.50 19.19 1.74
CA GLU A 67 2.24 18.62 1.26
C GLU A 67 1.69 19.52 0.16
N ILE A 68 1.55 18.98 -1.04
CA ILE A 68 1.24 19.71 -2.26
C ILE A 68 -0.11 19.25 -2.79
N ASP A 69 -0.99 20.22 -3.06
CA ASP A 69 -2.20 19.99 -3.85
C ASP A 69 -1.84 20.06 -5.35
N PRO A 70 -1.77 18.92 -6.05
CA PRO A 70 -1.37 18.90 -7.45
C PRO A 70 -2.31 19.73 -8.34
N GLN A 71 -3.59 19.88 -7.98
CA GLN A 71 -4.57 20.63 -8.75
C GLN A 71 -4.30 22.14 -8.73
N ARG A 72 -3.58 22.62 -7.70
CA ARG A 72 -3.21 24.03 -7.53
C ARG A 72 -1.86 24.40 -8.14
N THR A 73 -1.11 23.41 -8.64
CA THR A 73 0.23 23.65 -9.21
C THR A 73 0.18 24.26 -10.60
N GLY A 74 -0.84 23.91 -11.41
CA GLY A 74 -0.83 24.17 -12.86
C GLY A 74 0.29 23.44 -13.62
N ILE A 75 1.02 22.51 -12.97
CA ILE A 75 2.13 21.76 -13.54
C ILE A 75 1.65 20.35 -13.91
N ARG A 76 2.17 19.82 -15.02
CA ARG A 76 1.86 18.45 -15.47
C ARG A 76 2.40 17.43 -14.46
N LEU A 77 1.48 16.66 -13.86
CA LEU A 77 1.77 15.54 -12.99
C LEU A 77 1.84 14.23 -13.80
N VAL A 78 2.89 13.45 -13.61
CA VAL A 78 3.05 12.13 -14.23
C VAL A 78 3.43 11.13 -13.15
N TYR A 79 2.69 10.03 -13.06
CA TYR A 79 3.08 8.87 -12.27
C TYR A 79 3.86 7.91 -13.15
N GLU A 80 5.12 7.65 -12.79
CA GLU A 80 5.97 6.74 -13.54
C GLU A 80 7.05 6.14 -12.65
N ASN A 81 7.69 5.08 -13.14
CA ASN A 81 8.82 4.47 -12.47
C ASN A 81 10.09 4.69 -13.29
N LEU A 82 11.03 5.44 -12.73
CA LEU A 82 12.31 5.76 -13.36
C LEU A 82 13.50 4.97 -12.77
N GLU A 83 13.30 4.29 -11.64
CA GLU A 83 14.34 3.56 -10.89
C GLU A 83 14.26 2.03 -11.08
N GLY A 84 13.24 1.54 -11.80
CA GLY A 84 12.99 0.11 -12.01
C GLY A 84 12.06 -0.51 -10.96
N GLY A 85 11.46 -1.66 -11.29
CA GLY A 85 10.38 -2.26 -10.48
C GLY A 85 8.98 -1.85 -10.93
N GLN A 86 7.97 -1.97 -10.07
CA GLN A 86 6.58 -1.63 -10.42
C GLN A 86 6.02 -0.40 -9.71
N MET A 87 6.66 0.07 -8.64
CA MET A 87 6.18 1.23 -7.88
C MET A 87 6.42 2.51 -8.67
N THR A 88 5.34 3.25 -8.94
CA THR A 88 5.40 4.56 -9.58
C THR A 88 5.52 5.67 -8.55
N PHE A 89 6.16 6.77 -8.93
CA PHE A 89 6.26 7.99 -8.13
C PHE A 89 5.65 9.17 -8.90
N PRO A 90 5.01 10.13 -8.20
CA PRO A 90 4.56 11.35 -8.83
C PRO A 90 5.74 12.27 -9.18
N HIS A 91 5.76 12.77 -10.41
CA HIS A 91 6.70 13.78 -10.89
C HIS A 91 5.97 14.99 -11.44
N LEU A 92 6.39 16.19 -11.03
CA LEU A 92 5.90 17.45 -11.59
C LEU A 92 6.85 17.96 -12.68
N TYR A 93 6.41 17.89 -13.94
CA TYR A 93 7.16 18.34 -15.11
C TYR A 93 7.01 19.85 -15.34
N GLY A 94 7.59 20.62 -14.44
CA GLY A 94 7.60 22.07 -14.49
C GLY A 94 8.19 22.70 -13.23
N SER A 95 8.74 23.90 -13.38
CA SER A 95 9.24 24.72 -12.27
C SER A 95 9.10 26.21 -12.60
N PRO A 96 9.02 27.09 -11.59
CA PRO A 96 9.02 26.79 -10.15
C PRO A 96 7.68 26.19 -9.67
N LEU A 97 7.74 25.37 -8.61
CA LEU A 97 6.58 24.97 -7.83
C LEU A 97 5.95 26.22 -7.18
N PRO A 98 4.68 26.54 -7.45
CA PRO A 98 3.99 27.67 -6.82
C PRO A 98 3.79 27.43 -5.33
N LEU A 99 4.15 28.39 -4.48
CA LEU A 99 4.08 28.22 -3.03
C LEU A 99 2.63 28.06 -2.52
N GLU A 100 1.66 28.64 -3.22
CA GLU A 100 0.25 28.50 -2.92
C GLU A 100 -0.29 27.08 -3.18
N SER A 101 0.43 26.26 -3.94
CA SER A 101 0.08 24.84 -4.10
C SER A 101 0.49 24.00 -2.88
N VAL A 102 1.37 24.52 -2.02
CA VAL A 102 1.78 23.87 -0.77
C VAL A 102 0.73 24.14 0.30
N ILE A 103 0.04 23.08 0.73
CA ILE A 103 -1.06 23.15 1.71
C ILE A 103 -0.52 23.11 3.13
N SER A 104 0.53 22.33 3.37
CA SER A 104 1.18 22.25 4.67
C SER A 104 2.68 21.94 4.53
N VAL A 105 3.44 22.27 5.56
CA VAL A 105 4.86 21.93 5.66
C VAL A 105 5.11 21.39 7.05
N PHE A 106 5.74 20.22 7.14
CA PHE A 106 5.99 19.56 8.43
C PHE A 106 7.37 18.89 8.44
N PRO A 107 8.01 18.80 9.63
CA PRO A 107 9.28 18.10 9.76
C PRO A 107 9.10 16.59 9.83
N LEU A 108 10.07 15.84 9.30
CA LEU A 108 10.25 14.43 9.66
C LEU A 108 10.97 14.33 11.01
N GLN A 109 10.74 13.23 11.72
CA GLN A 109 11.34 12.92 13.01
C GLN A 109 12.23 11.68 12.89
N ARG A 110 13.23 11.54 13.76
CA ARG A 110 14.01 10.30 13.87
C ARG A 110 13.41 9.40 14.93
N ASP A 111 13.32 8.10 14.66
CA ASP A 111 12.98 7.10 15.68
C ASP A 111 14.20 6.68 16.51
N GLU A 112 14.01 5.73 17.43
CA GLU A 112 15.07 5.22 18.31
C GLU A 112 16.21 4.52 17.55
N LYS A 113 15.97 4.06 16.32
CA LYS A 113 16.97 3.44 15.44
C LYS A 113 17.68 4.47 14.56
N GLY A 114 17.22 5.72 14.57
CA GLY A 114 17.72 6.80 13.74
C GLY A 114 17.00 6.94 12.41
N ASP A 115 15.99 6.11 12.12
CA ASP A 115 15.25 6.14 10.85
C ASP A 115 14.29 7.34 10.82
N TRP A 116 14.15 7.96 9.65
CA TRP A 116 13.16 9.00 9.39
C TRP A 116 11.73 8.44 9.47
N ARG A 117 10.87 9.19 10.15
CA ARG A 117 9.45 8.91 10.37
C ARG A 117 8.60 10.15 10.16
N LEU A 118 7.40 9.95 9.63
CA LEU A 118 6.35 10.97 9.60
C LEU A 118 5.98 11.38 11.04
N PRO A 119 5.43 12.59 11.25
CA PRO A 119 4.80 12.94 12.52
C PRO A 119 3.76 11.89 12.94
N ALA A 120 3.67 11.58 14.23
CA ALA A 120 2.81 10.49 14.73
C ALA A 120 1.34 10.56 14.28
N HIS A 121 0.78 11.75 14.06
CA HIS A 121 -0.60 11.93 13.59
C HIS A 121 -0.78 11.68 12.08
N MET A 122 0.32 11.62 11.32
CA MET A 122 0.36 11.30 9.89
C MET A 122 0.83 9.86 9.63
N GLN A 123 1.40 9.21 10.65
CA GLN A 123 1.75 7.79 10.56
C GLN A 123 0.47 6.95 10.48
N ARG A 124 0.53 5.89 9.69
CA ARG A 124 -0.53 4.88 9.66
C ARG A 124 -0.59 4.20 11.02
N PRO A 125 -1.78 3.99 11.60
CA PRO A 125 -1.89 3.11 12.74
C PRO A 125 -1.35 1.73 12.36
N LYS A 126 -0.68 1.06 13.29
CA LYS A 126 -0.29 -0.33 13.08
C LYS A 126 -1.56 -1.13 12.73
N PRO A 127 -1.53 -1.95 11.66
CA PRO A 127 -2.68 -2.77 11.32
C PRO A 127 -3.02 -3.68 12.50
N THR A 128 -4.31 -3.81 12.80
CA THR A 128 -4.79 -4.86 13.71
C THR A 128 -4.33 -6.22 13.20
N LEU A 129 -3.93 -7.13 14.09
CA LEU A 129 -3.36 -8.43 13.71
C LEU A 129 -4.30 -9.25 12.81
N ILE A 130 -5.59 -9.26 13.15
CA ILE A 130 -6.66 -9.90 12.38
C ILE A 130 -7.91 -9.01 12.37
N THR A 131 -8.71 -9.04 11.31
CA THR A 131 -9.99 -8.33 11.20
C THR A 131 -10.94 -9.12 10.33
N GLU A 132 -12.15 -9.36 10.82
CA GLU A 132 -13.20 -10.01 10.04
C GLU A 132 -13.73 -9.07 8.96
N ILE A 133 -13.94 -9.63 7.76
CA ILE A 133 -14.48 -8.94 6.59
C ILE A 133 -15.86 -9.55 6.30
N PRO A 134 -16.96 -8.83 6.60
CA PRO A 134 -18.30 -9.40 6.56
C PRO A 134 -18.88 -9.38 5.13
N TYR A 135 -18.61 -10.42 4.35
CA TYR A 135 -19.19 -10.58 3.00
C TYR A 135 -20.67 -11.02 3.00
N GLY A 136 -21.34 -11.09 4.15
CA GLY A 136 -22.74 -11.54 4.24
C GLY A 136 -22.96 -13.00 3.81
N GLN A 137 -21.92 -13.83 3.87
CA GLN A 137 -21.96 -15.25 3.52
C GLN A 137 -21.92 -16.13 4.78
N ALA A 138 -22.15 -17.43 4.62
CA ALA A 138 -22.11 -18.39 5.72
C ALA A 138 -20.67 -18.64 6.24
N GLY A 139 -19.67 -18.54 5.37
CA GLY A 139 -18.25 -18.60 5.74
C GLY A 139 -17.74 -17.27 6.30
N CYS A 140 -16.74 -17.34 7.17
CA CYS A 140 -16.09 -16.16 7.75
C CYS A 140 -14.79 -15.88 7.03
N VAL A 141 -14.56 -14.63 6.65
CA VAL A 141 -13.30 -14.18 6.02
C VAL A 141 -12.60 -13.22 6.95
N TYR A 142 -11.31 -13.44 7.14
CA TYR A 142 -10.45 -12.58 7.94
C TYR A 142 -9.32 -12.06 7.07
N ARG A 143 -9.01 -10.77 7.19
CA ARG A 143 -7.72 -10.23 6.78
C ARG A 143 -6.77 -10.26 7.97
N SER A 144 -5.48 -10.43 7.71
CA SER A 144 -4.45 -10.44 8.76
C SER A 144 -3.09 -9.98 8.24
N VAL A 145 -2.24 -9.58 9.17
CA VAL A 145 -0.80 -9.47 8.91
C VAL A 145 -0.20 -10.87 8.75
N MET A 146 0.98 -11.00 8.15
CA MET A 146 1.64 -12.31 8.04
C MET A 146 1.98 -12.87 9.42
N PRO A 147 1.60 -14.12 9.75
CA PRO A 147 1.95 -14.72 11.04
C PRO A 147 3.46 -14.81 11.24
N GLY A 148 3.92 -14.38 12.41
CA GLY A 148 5.34 -14.36 12.76
C GLY A 148 6.16 -13.34 11.97
N SER A 149 5.55 -12.34 11.33
CA SER A 149 6.28 -11.25 10.68
C SER A 149 7.14 -10.48 11.68
N SER A 150 8.44 -10.37 11.41
CA SER A 150 9.36 -9.56 12.21
C SER A 150 9.00 -8.06 12.27
N LEU A 151 8.16 -7.58 11.35
CA LEU A 151 7.73 -6.18 11.29
C LEU A 151 6.32 -5.95 11.83
N PHE A 152 5.38 -6.85 11.54
CA PHE A 152 3.95 -6.65 11.80
C PHE A 152 3.36 -7.61 12.84
N ASP A 153 4.04 -8.71 13.15
CA ASP A 153 3.68 -9.68 14.17
C ASP A 153 4.93 -10.18 14.93
N PRO A 154 5.71 -9.28 15.56
CA PRO A 154 7.01 -9.62 16.13
C PRO A 154 6.93 -10.57 17.34
N HIS A 155 5.73 -10.76 17.88
CA HIS A 155 5.44 -11.68 18.98
C HIS A 155 4.76 -12.97 18.52
N ASP A 156 4.56 -13.16 17.21
CA ASP A 156 3.98 -14.35 16.59
C ASP A 156 2.60 -14.73 17.13
N GLU A 157 1.74 -13.72 17.30
CA GLU A 157 0.41 -13.83 17.90
C GLU A 157 -0.67 -14.22 16.88
N VAL A 158 -0.49 -13.93 15.60
CA VAL A 158 -1.53 -14.15 14.57
C VAL A 158 -1.85 -15.63 14.40
N PHE A 159 -0.84 -16.49 14.47
CA PHE A 159 -1.06 -17.92 14.31
C PHE A 159 -1.92 -18.50 15.45
N ASP A 160 -1.69 -18.05 16.69
CA ASP A 160 -2.52 -18.45 17.83
C ASP A 160 -3.96 -17.95 17.65
N LEU A 161 -4.14 -16.73 17.13
CA LEU A 161 -5.47 -16.21 16.76
C LEU A 161 -6.14 -17.08 15.68
N TYR A 162 -5.39 -17.59 14.69
CA TYR A 162 -5.94 -18.50 13.69
C TYR A 162 -6.47 -19.78 14.33
N LEU A 163 -5.71 -20.37 15.27
CA LEU A 163 -6.14 -21.58 15.99
C LEU A 163 -7.37 -21.31 16.85
N GLN A 164 -7.43 -20.17 17.55
CA GLN A 164 -8.57 -19.77 18.38
C GLN A 164 -9.84 -19.55 17.55
N VAL A 165 -9.72 -18.87 16.41
CA VAL A 165 -10.83 -18.65 15.48
C VAL A 165 -11.25 -19.95 14.78
N GLY A 166 -10.31 -20.89 14.62
CA GLY A 166 -10.50 -22.12 13.86
C GLY A 166 -10.43 -21.88 12.35
N ILE A 167 -9.44 -21.10 11.91
CA ILE A 167 -9.15 -20.93 10.47
C ILE A 167 -8.85 -22.28 9.84
N GLN A 168 -9.48 -22.54 8.70
CA GLN A 168 -9.37 -23.81 7.96
C GLN A 168 -8.63 -23.65 6.64
N THR A 169 -8.57 -22.43 6.11
CA THR A 169 -7.88 -22.10 4.87
C THR A 169 -7.16 -20.78 5.03
N VAL A 170 -5.94 -20.71 4.48
CA VAL A 170 -5.20 -19.48 4.32
C VAL A 170 -5.01 -19.20 2.83
N VAL A 171 -5.44 -18.01 2.39
CA VAL A 171 -5.02 -17.43 1.12
C VAL A 171 -3.72 -16.67 1.37
N MET A 172 -2.63 -17.24 0.88
CA MET A 172 -1.28 -16.70 1.08
C MET A 172 -0.85 -15.92 -0.16
N LEU A 173 -0.73 -14.60 -0.03
CA LEU A 173 -0.36 -13.70 -1.14
C LEU A 173 1.14 -13.35 -1.16
N ASN A 174 1.88 -13.78 -0.14
CA ASN A 174 3.33 -13.61 -0.03
C ASN A 174 4.07 -14.46 -1.07
N THR A 175 5.18 -13.92 -1.57
CA THR A 175 6.18 -14.75 -2.26
C THR A 175 6.92 -15.61 -1.21
N PHE A 176 7.57 -16.70 -1.64
CA PHE A 176 8.43 -17.46 -0.73
C PHE A 176 9.62 -16.64 -0.22
N GLU A 177 10.08 -15.66 -1.00
CA GLU A 177 11.14 -14.73 -0.60
C GLU A 177 10.70 -13.81 0.54
N ASP A 178 9.46 -13.28 0.49
CA ASP A 178 8.88 -12.49 1.58
C ASP A 178 8.86 -13.33 2.88
N ILE A 179 8.43 -14.59 2.78
CA ILE A 179 8.32 -15.49 3.93
C ILE A 179 9.70 -15.77 4.50
N ALA A 180 10.67 -16.14 3.66
CA ALA A 180 12.04 -16.41 4.09
C ALA A 180 12.71 -15.18 4.73
N THR A 181 12.34 -13.97 4.31
CA THR A 181 12.91 -12.73 4.83
C THR A 181 12.30 -12.31 6.15
N PHE A 182 10.97 -12.45 6.30
CA PHE A 182 10.24 -11.79 7.39
C PHE A 182 9.59 -12.74 8.39
N ALA A 183 9.37 -14.02 8.06
CA ALA A 183 8.74 -14.95 8.99
C ALA A 183 9.76 -15.42 10.05
N SER A 184 9.36 -15.40 11.32
CA SER A 184 10.17 -15.88 12.44
C SER A 184 10.30 -17.40 12.49
N GLN A 185 9.41 -18.12 11.81
CA GLN A 185 9.32 -19.57 11.78
C GLN A 185 8.93 -20.07 10.37
N ASP A 186 9.06 -21.38 10.14
CA ASP A 186 8.57 -22.02 8.91
C ASP A 186 7.03 -21.98 8.87
N LEU A 187 6.52 -20.98 8.17
CA LEU A 187 5.09 -20.69 8.11
C LEU A 187 4.29 -21.80 7.42
N LEU A 188 4.84 -22.43 6.38
CA LEU A 188 4.16 -23.49 5.63
C LEU A 188 4.07 -24.77 6.46
N ALA A 189 5.18 -25.15 7.12
CA ALA A 189 5.17 -26.30 8.02
C ALA A 189 4.17 -26.12 9.17
N ARG A 190 4.03 -24.89 9.69
CA ARG A 190 3.03 -24.57 10.73
C ARG A 190 1.60 -24.74 10.22
N TYR A 191 1.28 -24.24 9.02
CA TYR A 191 -0.04 -24.45 8.43
C TYR A 191 -0.34 -25.93 8.20
N GLU A 192 0.62 -26.70 7.66
CA GLU A 192 0.48 -28.14 7.46
C GLU A 192 0.23 -28.88 8.78
N GLN A 193 1.02 -28.61 9.83
CA GLN A 193 0.88 -29.22 11.15
C GLN A 193 -0.47 -28.91 11.81
N ALA A 194 -1.03 -27.72 11.56
CA ALA A 194 -2.33 -27.31 12.07
C ALA A 194 -3.51 -27.82 11.21
N GLY A 195 -3.25 -28.48 10.08
CA GLY A 195 -4.29 -28.89 9.13
C GLY A 195 -4.97 -27.71 8.44
N ILE A 196 -4.28 -26.57 8.35
CA ILE A 196 -4.75 -25.38 7.64
C ILE A 196 -4.37 -25.52 6.17
N GLU A 197 -5.37 -25.54 5.30
CA GLU A 197 -5.13 -25.63 3.86
C GLU A 197 -4.59 -24.30 3.31
N VAL A 198 -3.55 -24.37 2.49
CA VAL A 198 -2.94 -23.17 1.89
C VAL A 198 -3.35 -23.05 0.43
N LEU A 199 -4.04 -21.96 0.10
CA LEU A 199 -4.23 -21.49 -1.27
C LEU A 199 -3.15 -20.42 -1.55
N HIS A 200 -2.09 -20.80 -2.26
CA HIS A 200 -0.97 -19.91 -2.56
C HIS A 200 -1.22 -19.14 -3.87
N ALA A 201 -1.33 -17.82 -3.77
CA ALA A 201 -1.56 -16.91 -4.89
C ALA A 201 -0.57 -15.73 -4.84
N PRO A 202 0.74 -15.99 -5.03
CA PRO A 202 1.81 -15.06 -4.71
C PRO A 202 1.80 -13.81 -5.59
N VAL A 203 2.02 -12.66 -4.97
CA VAL A 203 2.23 -11.39 -5.66
C VAL A 203 3.41 -10.68 -5.00
N LYS A 204 4.33 -10.14 -5.79
CA LYS A 204 5.48 -9.39 -5.27
C LYS A 204 5.02 -8.20 -4.43
N ASP A 205 5.82 -7.79 -3.46
CA ASP A 205 5.44 -6.63 -2.66
C ASP A 205 5.39 -5.36 -3.51
N PHE A 206 4.45 -4.46 -3.18
CA PHE A 206 4.17 -3.24 -3.96
C PHE A 206 3.88 -3.49 -5.46
N SER A 207 3.27 -4.63 -5.80
CA SER A 207 2.86 -4.98 -7.16
C SER A 207 1.39 -5.43 -7.22
N ALA A 208 0.88 -5.56 -8.44
CA ALA A 208 -0.34 -6.30 -8.76
C ALA A 208 0.03 -7.47 -9.69
N PRO A 209 -0.68 -8.62 -9.61
CA PRO A 209 -0.41 -9.71 -10.51
C PRO A 209 -0.91 -9.36 -11.94
N PRO A 210 -0.32 -9.98 -12.98
CA PRO A 210 -0.95 -10.08 -14.29
C PRO A 210 -2.46 -10.33 -14.26
N PHE A 211 -3.16 -9.74 -15.24
CA PHE A 211 -4.59 -9.95 -15.42
C PHE A 211 -4.93 -11.44 -15.53
N GLY A 212 -5.95 -11.88 -14.78
CA GLY A 212 -6.43 -13.26 -14.74
C GLY A 212 -5.65 -14.21 -13.82
N GLU A 213 -4.50 -13.81 -13.28
CA GLU A 213 -3.67 -14.71 -12.47
C GLU A 213 -4.32 -15.10 -11.13
N TRP A 214 -5.17 -14.22 -10.58
CA TRP A 214 -5.91 -14.50 -9.35
C TRP A 214 -7.28 -15.14 -9.55
N ASP A 215 -7.77 -15.30 -10.78
CA ASP A 215 -9.15 -15.74 -11.03
C ASP A 215 -9.44 -17.10 -10.38
N ALA A 216 -8.57 -18.09 -10.59
CA ALA A 216 -8.72 -19.40 -9.99
C ALA A 216 -8.65 -19.37 -8.45
N ALA A 217 -7.80 -18.51 -7.88
CA ALA A 217 -7.70 -18.36 -6.43
C ALA A 217 -8.94 -17.67 -5.84
N LEU A 218 -9.48 -16.67 -6.52
CA LEU A 218 -10.70 -15.97 -6.14
C LEU A 218 -11.90 -16.91 -6.20
N GLU A 219 -12.08 -17.63 -7.33
CA GLU A 219 -13.13 -18.64 -7.49
C GLU A 219 -13.07 -19.73 -6.41
N GLN A 220 -11.88 -20.25 -6.13
CA GLN A 220 -11.71 -21.27 -5.09
C GLN A 220 -11.99 -20.72 -3.68
N THR A 221 -11.59 -19.47 -3.42
CA THR A 221 -11.88 -18.79 -2.15
C THR A 221 -13.38 -18.59 -1.99
N GLU A 222 -14.09 -18.14 -3.02
CA GLU A 222 -15.55 -18.02 -3.02
C GLU A 222 -16.23 -19.37 -2.74
N ALA A 223 -15.79 -20.44 -3.39
CA ALA A 223 -16.32 -21.78 -3.15
C ALA A 223 -16.15 -22.19 -1.67
N TYR A 224 -15.01 -21.89 -1.06
CA TYR A 224 -14.78 -22.13 0.37
C TYR A 224 -15.65 -21.26 1.28
N ILE A 225 -15.87 -19.99 0.94
CA ILE A 225 -16.77 -19.11 1.68
C ILE A 225 -18.20 -19.66 1.64
N ARG A 226 -18.67 -20.09 0.46
CA ARG A 226 -20.00 -20.69 0.28
C ARG A 226 -20.16 -22.03 0.99
N ALA A 227 -19.06 -22.77 1.18
CA ALA A 227 -19.01 -24.00 1.96
C ALA A 227 -18.87 -23.76 3.48
N SER A 228 -19.10 -22.53 3.97
CA SER A 228 -19.04 -22.16 5.38
C SER A 228 -17.66 -22.33 6.04
N ARG A 229 -16.57 -22.29 5.24
CA ARG A 229 -15.21 -22.35 5.79
C ARG A 229 -14.84 -21.01 6.43
N LYS A 230 -13.91 -21.09 7.39
CA LYS A 230 -13.24 -19.93 7.98
C LYS A 230 -11.90 -19.72 7.29
N ILE A 231 -11.73 -18.56 6.68
CA ILE A 231 -10.61 -18.27 5.78
C ILE A 231 -9.84 -17.06 6.29
N ALA A 232 -8.52 -17.14 6.33
CA ALA A 232 -7.66 -15.98 6.53
C ALA A 232 -6.97 -15.61 5.21
N ILE A 233 -6.88 -14.32 4.90
CA ILE A 233 -6.21 -13.79 3.71
C ILE A 233 -5.10 -12.87 4.20
N HIS A 234 -3.85 -13.19 3.86
CA HIS A 234 -2.72 -12.37 4.27
C HIS A 234 -1.71 -12.14 3.14
N CYS A 235 -1.08 -10.97 3.21
CA CYS A 235 0.19 -10.68 2.55
C CYS A 235 1.20 -10.39 3.67
N HIS A 236 2.07 -9.39 3.55
CA HIS A 236 2.95 -8.99 4.65
C HIS A 236 2.21 -8.17 5.73
N ALA A 237 1.77 -6.95 5.41
CA ALA A 237 1.08 -6.05 6.35
C ALA A 237 -0.44 -6.25 6.42
N GLY A 238 -1.02 -7.09 5.54
CA GLY A 238 -2.46 -7.26 5.45
C GLY A 238 -3.23 -6.07 4.86
N ILE A 239 -2.56 -5.19 4.11
CA ILE A 239 -3.13 -3.92 3.61
C ILE A 239 -3.28 -3.90 2.08
N GLY A 240 -2.18 -3.86 1.32
CA GLY A 240 -2.22 -3.64 -0.14
C GLY A 240 -2.73 -4.85 -0.93
N ARG A 241 -1.91 -5.91 -1.04
CA ARG A 241 -2.25 -7.17 -1.73
C ARG A 241 -3.53 -7.80 -1.17
N THR A 242 -3.62 -7.89 0.16
CA THR A 242 -4.82 -8.37 0.85
C THR A 242 -6.05 -7.51 0.54
N GLY A 243 -5.90 -6.18 0.57
CA GLY A 243 -6.98 -5.25 0.23
C GLY A 243 -7.47 -5.41 -1.21
N MET A 244 -6.56 -5.59 -2.18
CA MET A 244 -6.95 -5.87 -3.57
C MET A 244 -7.73 -7.17 -3.69
N PHE A 245 -7.21 -8.27 -3.14
CA PHE A 245 -7.88 -9.57 -3.18
C PHE A 245 -9.27 -9.51 -2.53
N CYS A 246 -9.37 -8.85 -1.38
CA CYS A 246 -10.64 -8.64 -0.68
C CYS A 246 -11.60 -7.72 -1.44
N ALA A 247 -11.11 -6.72 -2.17
CA ALA A 247 -11.94 -5.87 -3.03
C ALA A 247 -12.50 -6.66 -4.22
N CYS A 248 -11.68 -7.52 -4.86
CA CYS A 248 -12.14 -8.43 -5.91
C CYS A 248 -13.25 -9.36 -5.39
N LEU A 249 -13.04 -10.02 -4.24
CA LEU A 249 -14.10 -10.83 -3.60
C LEU A 249 -15.38 -10.02 -3.30
N ALA A 250 -15.26 -8.73 -2.96
CA ALA A 250 -16.42 -7.89 -2.70
C ALA A 250 -17.21 -7.61 -3.99
N GLN A 251 -16.55 -7.52 -5.15
CA GLN A 251 -17.25 -7.44 -6.43
C GLN A 251 -18.07 -8.71 -6.67
N ASP A 252 -17.46 -9.89 -6.52
CA ASP A 252 -18.15 -11.17 -6.82
C ASP A 252 -19.23 -11.55 -5.80
N LEU A 253 -19.00 -11.30 -4.51
CA LEU A 253 -19.90 -11.76 -3.44
C LEU A 253 -20.99 -10.76 -3.07
N LEU A 254 -20.77 -9.46 -3.32
CA LEU A 254 -21.69 -8.38 -2.94
C LEU A 254 -22.25 -7.61 -4.15
N ASP A 255 -21.86 -7.97 -5.37
CA ASP A 255 -22.29 -7.31 -6.62
C ASP A 255 -21.96 -5.80 -6.63
N LEU A 256 -20.81 -5.44 -6.07
CA LEU A 256 -20.32 -4.06 -6.02
C LEU A 256 -19.53 -3.71 -7.27
N SER A 257 -19.67 -2.48 -7.77
CA SER A 257 -18.73 -1.97 -8.79
C SER A 257 -17.30 -1.89 -8.22
N PRO A 258 -16.26 -1.84 -9.08
CA PRO A 258 -14.89 -1.74 -8.59
C PRO A 258 -14.66 -0.59 -7.62
N LYS A 259 -15.20 0.60 -7.92
CA LYS A 259 -15.08 1.77 -7.05
C LYS A 259 -15.78 1.57 -5.70
N GLU A 260 -16.97 0.98 -5.70
CA GLU A 260 -17.72 0.67 -4.47
C GLU A 260 -17.00 -0.40 -3.65
N SER A 261 -16.41 -1.42 -4.28
CA SER A 261 -15.65 -2.47 -3.61
C SER A 261 -14.44 -1.92 -2.85
N ILE A 262 -13.71 -0.96 -3.45
CA ILE A 262 -12.57 -0.27 -2.81
C ILE A 262 -13.05 0.57 -1.62
N GLN A 263 -14.13 1.33 -1.80
CA GLN A 263 -14.70 2.14 -0.72
C GLN A 263 -15.21 1.28 0.44
N TRP A 264 -15.81 0.12 0.11
CA TRP A 264 -16.32 -0.82 1.09
C TRP A 264 -15.20 -1.48 1.89
N ILE A 265 -14.16 -2.01 1.22
CA ILE A 265 -13.07 -2.70 1.94
C ILE A 265 -12.29 -1.74 2.85
N ARG A 266 -12.22 -0.45 2.50
CA ARG A 266 -11.59 0.59 3.32
C ARG A 266 -12.26 0.82 4.67
N GLN A 267 -13.49 0.36 4.86
CA GLN A 267 -14.13 0.37 6.19
C GLN A 267 -13.47 -0.61 7.17
N PHE A 268 -12.79 -1.65 6.65
CA PHE A 268 -12.14 -2.70 7.42
C PHE A 268 -10.60 -2.70 7.30
N ILE A 269 -10.11 -2.14 6.19
CA ILE A 269 -8.69 -1.94 5.88
C ILE A 269 -8.53 -0.49 5.39
N PRO A 270 -8.44 0.52 6.28
CA PRO A 270 -8.49 1.94 5.91
C PRO A 270 -7.57 2.39 4.77
N SER A 271 -6.40 1.77 4.64
CA SER A 271 -5.40 2.05 3.61
C SER A 271 -5.34 1.01 2.49
N ALA A 272 -6.41 0.24 2.26
CA ALA A 272 -6.45 -0.72 1.15
C ALA A 272 -6.54 -0.02 -0.21
N VAL A 273 -5.81 -0.57 -1.19
CA VAL A 273 -5.88 -0.21 -2.63
C VAL A 273 -5.64 1.28 -2.85
N GLU A 274 -4.48 1.80 -2.46
CA GLU A 274 -4.18 3.24 -2.52
C GLU A 274 -3.38 3.63 -3.76
N SER A 275 -2.49 2.76 -4.24
CA SER A 275 -1.68 3.07 -5.40
C SER A 275 -2.48 2.91 -6.69
N GLU A 276 -2.13 3.69 -7.71
CA GLU A 276 -2.79 3.69 -9.02
C GLU A 276 -2.82 2.30 -9.65
N TYR A 277 -1.73 1.53 -9.57
CA TYR A 277 -1.68 0.17 -10.12
C TYR A 277 -2.60 -0.83 -9.36
N GLN A 278 -2.79 -0.64 -8.05
CA GLN A 278 -3.74 -1.47 -7.28
C GLN A 278 -5.17 -1.15 -7.68
N ILE A 279 -5.48 0.14 -7.82
CA ILE A 279 -6.79 0.62 -8.28
C ILE A 279 -7.08 0.06 -9.67
N GLN A 280 -6.14 0.21 -10.60
CA GLN A 280 -6.26 -0.29 -11.96
C GLN A 280 -6.48 -1.81 -12.00
N PHE A 281 -5.80 -2.58 -11.14
CA PHE A 281 -6.01 -4.02 -11.04
C PHE A 281 -7.45 -4.35 -10.62
N VAL A 282 -7.94 -3.71 -9.55
CA VAL A 282 -9.31 -3.94 -9.04
C VAL A 282 -10.37 -3.47 -10.06
N GLU A 283 -10.12 -2.38 -10.78
CA GLU A 283 -11.00 -1.89 -11.85
C GLU A 283 -11.05 -2.81 -13.06
N THR A 284 -9.93 -3.44 -13.41
CA THR A 284 -9.86 -4.30 -14.59
C THR A 284 -10.33 -5.73 -14.31
N TYR A 285 -10.30 -6.18 -13.06
CA TYR A 285 -10.77 -7.50 -12.63
C TYR A 285 -12.18 -7.85 -13.14
N GLY A 286 -13.14 -6.93 -13.05
CA GLY A 286 -14.53 -7.15 -13.45
C GLY A 286 -14.76 -7.37 -14.96
N PHE A 287 -13.74 -7.23 -15.81
CA PHE A 287 -13.81 -7.52 -17.25
C PHE A 287 -13.53 -8.99 -17.58
N LYS A 288 -13.80 -9.94 -16.66
CA LYS A 288 -13.72 -11.39 -16.92
C LYS A 288 -14.36 -11.71 -18.29
N LEU A 289 -13.55 -12.20 -19.24
CA LEU A 289 -13.99 -12.64 -20.57
C LEU A 289 -14.57 -14.05 -20.52
#